data_AF-A0A2N2IJU8-F1
#
_entry.id   AF-A0A2N2IJU8-F1
#
_cell.length_a   1.000
_cell.length_b   1.000
_cell.length_c   1.000
_cell.angle_alpha   90.00
_cell.angle_beta   90.00
_cell.angle_gamma   90.00
#
_symmetry.space_group_name_H-M   'P 1'
#
loop_
_entity.id
_entity.type
_entity.pdbx_description
1 polymer ?
#
loop_
_entity_poly.entity_id
_entity_poly.type
_entity_poly.pdbx_seq_one_letter_code
_entity_poly.pdbx_strand_id
1 'polypeptide(L)'
;MPSRRELANAIRALSMDAIQKAKSGHPGAPMGMADIAEVLWNDFLTHNPANPKWANRDRFVLSNGHGSMLLYSLLHLTGYDLPM
;
A
#
# COMPACT_ATOMS: atom_id res chain seq x y z
N MET A 1 -5.52 0.41 20.25
CA MET A 1 -4.94 -0.03 18.96
C MET A 1 -5.83 0.50 17.86
N PRO A 2 -5.28 0.95 16.72
CA PRO A 2 -6.10 1.35 15.58
C PRO A 2 -6.94 0.16 15.09
N SER A 3 -8.18 0.44 14.71
CA SER A 3 -9.07 -0.50 14.02
C SER A 3 -8.55 -0.78 12.60
N ARG A 4 -8.99 -1.91 12.01
CA ARG A 4 -8.69 -2.21 10.59
C ARG A 4 -9.09 -1.07 9.66
N ARG A 5 -10.20 -0.39 9.96
CA ARG A 5 -10.64 0.75 9.16
C ARG A 5 -9.70 1.94 9.27
N GLU A 6 -9.16 2.22 10.45
CA GLU A 6 -8.17 3.29 10.63
C GLU A 6 -6.86 2.96 9.90
N LEU A 7 -6.41 1.70 9.94
CA LEU A 7 -5.24 1.25 9.18
C LEU A 7 -5.47 1.38 7.66
N ALA A 8 -6.62 0.94 7.15
CA ALA A 8 -6.98 1.11 5.74
C ALA A 8 -7.13 2.59 5.36
N ASN A 9 -7.60 3.44 6.29
CA ASN A 9 -7.71 4.88 6.05
C ASN A 9 -6.34 5.57 5.93
N ALA A 10 -5.28 5.04 6.55
CA ALA A 10 -3.92 5.55 6.33
C ALA A 10 -3.51 5.39 4.85
N ILE A 11 -3.81 4.24 4.24
CA ILE A 11 -3.59 4.02 2.79
C ILE A 11 -4.38 5.03 1.96
N ARG A 12 -5.65 5.27 2.32
CA ARG A 12 -6.51 6.25 1.61
C ARG A 12 -5.94 7.65 1.67
N ALA A 13 -5.56 8.10 2.87
CA ALA A 13 -5.03 9.44 3.12
C ALA A 13 -3.73 9.66 2.36
N LEU A 14 -2.74 8.77 2.51
CA LEU A 14 -1.48 8.86 1.77
C LEU A 14 -1.69 8.90 0.26
N SER A 15 -2.60 8.06 -0.25
CA SER A 15 -2.90 8.01 -1.68
C SER A 15 -3.50 9.30 -2.20
N MET A 16 -4.55 9.82 -1.55
CA MET A 16 -5.22 11.04 -2.02
C MET A 16 -4.33 12.28 -1.87
N ASP A 17 -3.57 12.39 -0.79
CA ASP A 17 -2.71 13.55 -0.51
C ASP A 17 -1.52 13.61 -1.48
N ALA A 18 -0.85 12.47 -1.73
CA ALA A 18 0.28 12.43 -2.66
C ALA A 18 -0.14 12.76 -4.10
N ILE A 19 -1.28 12.20 -4.55
CA ILE A 19 -1.84 12.49 -5.88
C ILE A 19 -2.24 13.95 -5.98
N GLN A 20 -2.88 14.51 -4.94
CA GLN A 20 -3.26 15.91 -4.90
C GLN A 20 -2.02 16.83 -4.97
N LYS A 21 -0.97 16.51 -4.21
CA LYS A 21 0.31 17.24 -4.23
C LYS A 21 0.98 17.19 -5.60
N ALA A 22 0.93 16.04 -6.28
CA ALA A 22 1.46 15.87 -7.63
C ALA A 22 0.59 16.53 -8.73
N LYS A 23 -0.66 16.90 -8.41
CA LYS A 23 -1.68 17.36 -9.37
C LYS A 23 -1.90 16.37 -10.53
N SER A 24 -1.63 15.09 -10.30
CA SER A 24 -1.66 14.03 -11.31
C SER A 24 -1.68 12.65 -10.63
N GLY A 25 -2.46 11.72 -11.16
CA GLY A 25 -2.57 10.34 -10.65
C GLY A 25 -4.01 9.83 -10.58
N HIS A 26 -4.19 8.62 -10.03
CA HIS A 26 -5.49 7.94 -9.99
C HIS A 26 -5.86 7.55 -8.55
N PRO A 27 -6.68 8.35 -7.83
CA PRO A 27 -6.98 8.12 -6.41
C PRO A 27 -8.05 7.05 -6.19
N GLY A 28 -8.90 6.77 -7.18
CA GLY A 28 -10.04 5.87 -7.05
C GLY A 28 -9.65 4.43 -6.69
N ALA A 29 -8.76 3.81 -7.48
CA ALA A 29 -8.34 2.43 -7.25
C ALA A 29 -7.63 2.23 -5.89
N PRO A 30 -6.65 3.07 -5.48
CA PRO A 30 -6.05 2.98 -4.15
C PRO A 30 -7.06 3.08 -3.00
N MET A 31 -8.01 4.02 -3.09
CA MET A 31 -8.99 4.21 -2.02
C MET A 31 -10.02 3.08 -1.93
N GLY A 32 -10.42 2.54 -3.09
CA GLY A 32 -11.38 1.44 -3.19
C GLY A 32 -10.81 0.10 -2.72
N MET A 33 -9.52 -0.15 -2.94
CA MET A 33 -8.86 -1.40 -2.56
C MET A 33 -8.22 -1.38 -1.16
N ALA A 34 -8.24 -0.24 -0.45
CA ALA A 34 -7.50 -0.08 0.81
C ALA A 34 -7.87 -1.11 1.88
N ASP A 35 -9.15 -1.48 2.02
CA ASP A 35 -9.55 -2.49 3.02
C ASP A 35 -9.06 -3.89 2.63
N ILE A 36 -9.11 -4.24 1.34
CA ILE A 36 -8.59 -5.52 0.82
C ILE A 36 -7.08 -5.60 1.05
N ALA A 37 -6.37 -4.50 0.77
CA ALA A 37 -4.94 -4.43 0.93
C ALA A 37 -4.51 -4.50 2.40
N GLU A 38 -5.24 -3.84 3.31
CA GLU A 38 -4.99 -3.92 4.75
C GLU A 38 -5.04 -5.36 5.25
N VAL A 39 -6.11 -6.11 4.91
CA VAL A 39 -6.24 -7.51 5.29
C VAL A 39 -5.14 -8.37 4.66
N LEU A 40 -4.93 -8.27 3.34
CA LEU A 40 -3.94 -9.09 2.64
C LEU A 40 -2.52 -8.88 3.21
N TRP A 41 -2.11 -7.63 3.41
CA TRP A 41 -0.73 -7.31 3.79
C TRP A 41 -0.46 -7.49 5.28
N ASN A 42 -1.45 -7.32 6.16
CA ASN A 42 -1.26 -7.54 7.60
C ASN A 42 -1.47 -9.00 8.02
N ASP A 43 -2.38 -9.73 7.39
CA ASP A 43 -2.77 -11.07 7.87
C ASP A 43 -2.17 -12.23 7.07
N PHE A 44 -1.89 -12.05 5.78
CA PHE A 44 -1.61 -13.19 4.88
C PHE A 44 -0.27 -13.10 4.14
N LEU A 45 0.13 -11.90 3.70
CA LEU A 45 1.29 -11.74 2.83
C LEU A 45 2.58 -12.07 3.59
N THR A 46 3.30 -13.09 3.13
CA THR A 46 4.59 -13.44 3.69
C THR A 46 5.68 -12.60 3.02
N HIS A 47 6.17 -11.57 3.71
CA HIS A 47 7.18 -10.67 3.17
C HIS A 47 8.16 -10.16 4.23
N ASN A 48 9.28 -9.60 3.78
CA ASN A 48 10.28 -8.99 4.65
C ASN A 48 10.69 -7.63 4.07
N PRO A 49 10.21 -6.51 4.66
CA PRO A 49 10.56 -5.16 4.22
C PRO A 49 12.06 -4.87 4.25
N ALA A 50 12.81 -5.44 5.20
CA ALA A 50 14.27 -5.30 5.31
C ALA A 50 15.04 -6.20 4.33
N ASN A 51 14.39 -7.19 3.71
CA ASN A 51 14.98 -8.02 2.66
C ASN A 51 14.00 -8.27 1.50
N PRO A 52 13.78 -7.27 0.62
CA PRO A 52 12.91 -7.41 -0.53
C PRO A 52 13.35 -8.48 -1.54
N LYS A 53 14.61 -8.93 -1.46
CA LYS A 53 15.20 -9.96 -2.33
C LYS A 53 15.08 -11.37 -1.76
N TRP A 54 14.45 -11.55 -0.60
CA TRP A 54 14.20 -12.87 -0.03
C TRP A 54 13.53 -13.79 -1.05
N ALA A 55 14.19 -14.93 -1.33
CA ALA A 55 13.82 -15.83 -2.42
C ALA A 55 12.43 -16.47 -2.23
N ASN A 56 12.02 -16.73 -0.99
CA ASN A 56 10.77 -17.43 -0.67
C ASN A 56 9.65 -16.48 -0.16
N ARG A 57 9.77 -15.17 -0.37
CA ARG A 57 8.67 -14.23 -0.09
C ARG A 57 7.49 -14.48 -1.04
N ASP A 58 6.29 -14.14 -0.63
CA ASP A 58 5.15 -14.07 -1.54
C ASP A 58 5.33 -12.95 -2.57
N ARG A 59 4.72 -13.12 -3.75
CA ARG A 59 4.80 -12.15 -4.85
C ARG A 59 3.48 -11.41 -4.97
N PHE A 60 3.50 -10.13 -4.63
CA PHE A 60 2.40 -9.22 -4.88
C PHE A 60 2.61 -8.50 -6.22
N VAL A 61 1.59 -8.50 -7.09
CA VAL A 61 1.60 -7.80 -8.38
C VAL A 61 0.33 -6.96 -8.52
N LEU A 62 0.50 -5.65 -8.70
CA LEU A 62 -0.62 -4.73 -8.94
C LEU A 62 -0.81 -4.52 -10.45
N SER A 63 -1.62 -5.38 -11.08
CA SER A 63 -1.83 -5.34 -12.55
C SER A 63 -2.58 -4.08 -13.01
N ASN A 64 -3.48 -3.53 -12.19
CA ASN A 64 -4.11 -2.24 -12.41
C ASN A 64 -3.16 -1.10 -11.98
N GLY A 65 -1.97 -1.06 -12.58
CA GLY A 65 -0.83 -0.24 -12.15
C GLY A 65 -1.06 1.28 -12.15
N HIS A 66 -2.15 1.77 -12.75
CA HIS A 66 -2.56 3.16 -12.62
C HIS A 66 -2.84 3.55 -11.15
N GLY A 67 -3.21 2.60 -10.29
CA GLY A 67 -3.38 2.76 -8.85
C GLY A 67 -2.08 2.67 -8.05
N SER A 68 -0.96 3.13 -8.61
CA SER A 68 0.39 2.97 -8.04
C SER A 68 0.55 3.46 -6.61
N MET A 69 -0.17 4.53 -6.21
CA MET A 69 -0.15 5.01 -4.82
C MET A 69 -0.61 3.98 -3.79
N LEU A 70 -1.42 2.99 -4.17
CA LEU A 70 -1.75 1.87 -3.29
C LEU A 70 -0.48 1.11 -2.89
N LEU A 71 0.32 0.72 -3.90
CA LEU A 71 1.56 -0.02 -3.67
C LEU A 71 2.58 0.83 -2.91
N TYR A 72 2.73 2.12 -3.25
CA TYR A 72 3.65 2.99 -2.53
C TYR A 72 3.25 3.17 -1.06
N SER A 73 1.96 3.35 -0.77
CA SER A 73 1.45 3.42 0.60
C SER A 73 1.72 2.14 1.39
N LEU A 74 1.49 0.97 0.77
CA LEU A 74 1.74 -0.33 1.41
C LEU A 74 3.23 -0.56 1.70
N LEU A 75 4.10 -0.27 0.73
CA LEU A 75 5.55 -0.39 0.90
C LEU A 75 6.06 0.54 2.01
N HIS A 76 5.60 1.81 2.02
CA HIS A 76 5.94 2.78 3.05
C HIS A 76 5.48 2.34 4.44
N LEU A 77 4.18 2.03 4.60
CA LEU A 77 3.59 1.71 5.90
C LEU A 77 4.11 0.39 6.49
N THR A 78 4.53 -0.55 5.65
CA THR A 78 5.14 -1.81 6.11
C THR A 78 6.64 -1.72 6.35
N GLY A 79 7.29 -0.58 6.06
CA GLY A 79 8.68 -0.33 6.43
C GLY A 79 9.71 -0.76 5.39
N TYR A 80 9.34 -0.80 4.10
CA TYR A 80 10.35 -0.86 3.03
C TYR A 80 11.14 0.44 3.00
N ASP A 81 12.30 0.42 2.35
CA ASP A 81 13.13 1.60 2.09
C ASP A 81 12.48 2.53 1.04
N LEU A 82 11.35 3.12 1.42
CA LEU A 82 10.54 4.04 0.65
C LEU A 82 9.90 5.09 1.59
N PRO A 83 10.62 6.14 1.97
CA PRO A 83 10.04 7.26 2.70
C PRO A 83 9.07 8.05 1.82
N MET A 84 7.91 8.45 2.37
CA MET A 84 6.90 9.30 1.73
C MET A 84 6.62 10.55 2.54
#